data_AF-A0A1Q7H484-F1
#
_entry.id   AF-A0A1Q7H484-F1
#
_cell.length_a   1.000
_cell.length_b   1.000
_cell.length_c   1.000
_cell.angle_alpha   90.00
_cell.angle_beta   90.00
_cell.angle_gamma   90.00
#
_symmetry.space_group_name_H-M   'P 1'
#
loop_
_entity.id
_entity.type
_entity.pdbx_description
1 polymer ?
#
loop_
_entity_poly.entity_id
_entity_poly.type
_entity_poly.pdbx_seq_one_letter_code
_entity_poly.pdbx_strand_id
1 'polypeptide(L)'
;MLHRVVPRPLDVEGATARITALLTEREEFGWVEVVGAGAGVVEVLSAFIALLELAKRGTCTLQQPEPFAPMVIRREPARAAA
;
A
#
# COMPACT_ATOMS: atom_id res chain seq x y z
N MET A 1 14.35 -25.08 23.37
CA MET A 1 13.02 -24.43 23.30
C MET A 1 12.52 -24.54 21.88
N LEU A 2 11.28 -25.00 21.66
CA LEU A 2 10.65 -24.96 20.33
C LEU A 2 9.98 -23.60 20.15
N HIS A 3 10.47 -22.77 19.23
CA HIS A 3 9.76 -21.59 18.79
C HIS A 3 8.58 -22.02 17.91
N ARG A 4 7.35 -21.74 18.37
CA ARG A 4 6.14 -22.00 17.59
C ARG A 4 5.98 -20.91 16.52
N VAL A 5 6.18 -21.28 15.26
CA VAL A 5 5.82 -20.44 14.12
C VAL A 5 4.31 -20.52 13.92
N VAL A 6 3.62 -19.38 13.98
CA VAL A 6 2.17 -19.30 13.71
C VAL A 6 2.00 -18.68 12.32
N PRO A 7 1.35 -19.39 11.37
CA PRO A 7 1.02 -18.81 10.07
C PRO A 7 0.14 -17.57 10.25
N ARG A 8 0.53 -16.47 9.64
CA ARG A 8 -0.27 -15.24 9.56
C ARG A 8 -0.52 -14.96 8.08
N PRO A 9 -1.65 -15.42 7.52
CA PRO A 9 -1.92 -15.20 6.11
C PRO A 9 -2.00 -13.70 5.85
N LEU A 10 -1.36 -13.25 4.77
CA LEU A 10 -1.43 -11.87 4.32
C LEU A 10 -2.69 -11.70 3.45
N ASP A 11 -3.39 -10.60 3.63
CA ASP A 11 -4.56 -10.22 2.84
C ASP A 11 -4.18 -9.15 1.80
N VAL A 12 -3.36 -9.56 0.84
CA VAL A 12 -2.87 -8.67 -0.22
C VAL A 12 -4.00 -8.26 -1.16
N GLU A 13 -4.96 -9.14 -1.40
CA GLU A 13 -6.13 -8.86 -2.25
C GLU A 13 -7.02 -7.78 -1.63
N GLY A 14 -7.40 -7.94 -0.35
CA GLY A 14 -8.18 -6.93 0.36
C GLY A 14 -7.41 -5.60 0.50
N ALA A 15 -6.11 -5.64 0.71
CA ALA A 15 -5.27 -4.43 0.69
C ALA A 15 -5.23 -3.75 -0.68
N THR A 16 -5.13 -4.52 -1.77
CA THR A 16 -5.16 -4.00 -3.15
C THR A 16 -6.49 -3.29 -3.41
N ALA A 17 -7.61 -3.93 -3.08
CA ALA A 17 -8.94 -3.35 -3.26
C ALA A 17 -9.09 -2.02 -2.52
N ARG A 18 -8.62 -1.93 -1.27
CA ARG A 18 -8.65 -0.68 -0.49
C ARG A 18 -7.80 0.43 -1.13
N ILE A 19 -6.58 0.13 -1.55
CA ILE A 19 -5.70 1.12 -2.19
C ILE A 19 -6.29 1.59 -3.52
N THR A 20 -6.87 0.70 -4.32
CA THR A 20 -7.55 1.07 -5.57
C THR A 20 -8.75 1.97 -5.32
N ALA A 21 -9.52 1.73 -4.25
CA ALA A 21 -10.62 2.63 -3.86
C ALA A 21 -10.09 4.03 -3.51
N LEU A 22 -9.05 4.13 -2.69
CA LEU A 22 -8.40 5.41 -2.36
C LEU A 22 -7.89 6.14 -3.60
N LEU A 23 -7.22 5.43 -4.52
CA LEU A 23 -6.75 6.00 -5.79
C LEU A 23 -7.91 6.47 -6.67
N THR A 24 -9.07 5.83 -6.62
CA THR A 24 -10.25 6.26 -7.40
C THR A 24 -10.76 7.62 -6.87
N GLU A 25 -10.82 7.75 -5.55
CA GLU A 25 -11.37 8.92 -4.88
C GLU A 25 -10.39 10.11 -4.76
N ARG A 26 -9.09 9.83 -4.70
CA ARG A 26 -8.07 10.82 -4.33
C ARG A 26 -6.88 10.76 -5.27
N GLU A 27 -6.33 11.94 -5.59
CA GLU A 27 -5.07 12.03 -6.36
C GLU A 27 -3.85 11.71 -5.50
N GLU A 28 -3.90 12.01 -4.21
CA GLU A 28 -2.78 11.85 -3.29
C GLU A 28 -3.29 11.51 -1.88
N PHE A 29 -2.59 10.62 -1.19
CA PHE A 29 -2.88 10.23 0.20
C PHE A 29 -1.63 9.66 0.89
N GLY A 30 -1.65 9.67 2.22
CA GLY A 30 -0.55 9.17 3.04
C GLY A 30 -0.66 7.69 3.40
N TRP A 31 0.46 7.10 3.83
CA TRP A 31 0.52 5.72 4.31
C TRP A 31 -0.51 5.38 5.41
N VAL A 32 -0.75 6.30 6.35
CA VAL A 32 -1.71 6.10 7.45
C VAL A 32 -3.14 5.92 6.93
N GLU A 33 -3.48 6.54 5.80
CA GLU A 33 -4.81 6.39 5.18
C GLU A 33 -4.97 5.02 4.51
N VAL A 34 -3.86 4.38 4.13
CA VAL A 34 -3.86 3.02 3.57
C VAL A 34 -4.09 1.96 4.63
N VAL A 35 -3.32 2.01 5.73
CA VAL A 35 -3.33 0.95 6.74
C VAL A 35 -4.28 1.21 7.91
N GLY A 36 -4.65 2.47 8.14
CA GLY A 36 -5.45 2.90 9.29
C GLY A 36 -4.62 3.07 10.57
N ALA A 37 -5.14 3.87 11.49
CA ALA A 37 -4.53 4.03 12.81
C ALA A 37 -4.59 2.70 13.58
N GLY A 38 -3.44 2.23 14.08
CA GLY A 38 -3.36 1.00 14.87
C GLY A 38 -3.24 -0.30 14.06
N ALA A 39 -2.90 -0.22 12.77
CA ALA A 39 -2.63 -1.37 11.94
C ALA A 39 -1.59 -2.32 12.57
N GLY A 40 -1.89 -3.61 12.56
CA GLY A 40 -0.95 -4.64 12.97
C GLY A 40 0.06 -4.96 11.87
N VAL A 41 1.01 -5.85 12.20
CA VAL A 41 2.07 -6.26 11.27
C VAL A 41 1.51 -6.92 10.01
N VAL A 42 0.42 -7.68 10.13
CA VAL A 42 -0.18 -8.38 8.98
C VAL A 42 -0.80 -7.37 8.01
N GLU A 43 -1.51 -6.37 8.52
CA GLU A 43 -2.12 -5.31 7.73
C GLU A 43 -1.05 -4.46 7.04
N VAL A 44 0.00 -4.08 7.78
CA VAL A 44 1.16 -3.34 7.26
C VAL A 44 1.83 -4.10 6.12
N LEU A 45 2.14 -5.38 6.32
CA LEU A 45 2.81 -6.19 5.29
C LEU A 45 1.92 -6.41 4.07
N SER A 46 0.64 -6.70 4.28
CA SER A 46 -0.32 -6.91 3.19
C SER A 46 -0.47 -5.65 2.34
N ALA A 47 -0.63 -4.49 2.98
CA ALA A 47 -0.71 -3.20 2.32
C ALA A 47 0.57 -2.82 1.60
N PHE A 48 1.73 -3.08 2.21
CA PHE A 48 3.01 -2.72 1.60
C PHE A 48 3.25 -3.53 0.32
N ILE A 49 2.99 -4.83 0.34
CA ILE A 49 3.12 -5.70 -0.84
C ILE A 49 2.13 -5.26 -1.94
N ALA A 50 0.86 -5.03 -1.59
CA ALA A 50 -0.15 -4.55 -2.53
C ALA A 50 0.29 -3.22 -3.18
N LEU A 51 0.78 -2.27 -2.38
CA LEU A 51 1.21 -0.97 -2.84
C LEU A 51 2.42 -1.05 -3.79
N LEU A 52 3.42 -1.87 -3.47
CA LEU A 52 4.58 -2.09 -4.33
C LEU A 52 4.19 -2.73 -5.67
N GLU A 53 3.25 -3.68 -5.66
CA GLU A 53 2.75 -4.30 -6.89
C GLU A 53 1.95 -3.31 -7.76
N LEU A 54 1.14 -2.43 -7.15
CA LEU A 54 0.43 -1.37 -7.87
C LEU A 54 1.39 -0.32 -8.46
N ALA A 55 2.41 0.08 -7.69
CA ALA A 55 3.42 1.01 -8.16
C ALA A 55 4.25 0.41 -9.31
N LYS A 56 4.63 -0.86 -9.21
CA LYS A 56 5.32 -1.62 -10.27
C LYS A 56 4.51 -1.69 -11.57
N ARG A 57 3.18 -1.71 -11.49
CA ARG A 57 2.26 -1.70 -12.65
C ARG A 57 1.97 -0.30 -13.19
N GLY A 58 2.52 0.74 -12.56
CA GLY A 58 2.31 2.14 -12.96
C GLY A 58 0.93 2.68 -12.59
N THR A 59 0.25 2.12 -11.59
CA THR A 59 -1.05 2.64 -11.12
C THR A 59 -0.87 3.84 -10.16
N CYS A 60 0.27 3.91 -9.47
CA CYS A 60 0.62 4.99 -8.57
C CYS A 60 2.14 5.18 -8.48
N THR A 61 2.57 6.31 -7.95
CA THR A 61 3.96 6.59 -7.56
C THR A 61 4.07 6.75 -6.06
N LEU A 62 5.27 6.48 -5.53
CA LEU A 62 5.60 6.57 -4.10
C LEU A 62 6.70 7.60 -3.91
N GLN A 63 6.53 8.49 -2.93
CA GLN A 63 7.56 9.46 -2.52
C GLN A 63 7.85 9.31 -1.04
N GLN A 64 9.14 9.23 -0.69
CA GLN A 64 9.63 9.17 0.68
C GLN A 64 10.96 9.95 0.76
N PRO A 65 10.98 11.16 1.36
CA PRO A 65 12.13 12.06 1.24
C PRO A 65 13.38 11.54 1.96
N GLU A 66 13.20 10.78 3.04
CA GLU A 66 14.27 10.17 3.85
C GLU A 66 13.84 8.76 4.27
N PRO A 67 14.77 7.87 4.67
CA PRO A 67 14.41 6.57 5.22
C PRO A 67 13.42 6.68 6.38
N PHE A 68 12.32 5.93 6.31
CA PHE A 68 11.23 5.90 7.31
C PHE A 68 10.46 7.21 7.52
N ALA A 69 10.72 8.24 6.70
CA ALA A 69 9.85 9.41 6.64
C ALA A 69 8.45 9.03 6.15
N PRO A 70 7.41 9.84 6.43
CA PRO A 70 6.07 9.60 5.89
C PRO A 70 6.09 9.42 4.38
N MET A 71 5.50 8.32 3.91
CA MET A 71 5.36 8.01 2.50
C MET A 71 4.08 8.64 1.94
N VAL A 72 4.22 9.28 0.79
CA VAL A 72 3.12 9.84 -0.01
C VAL A 72 2.87 8.93 -1.20
N ILE A 73 1.61 8.57 -1.40
CA ILE A 73 1.13 7.76 -2.53
C ILE A 73 0.35 8.67 -3.45
N ARG A 74 0.74 8.73 -4.73
CA ARG A 74 0.09 9.57 -5.73
C ARG A 74 -0.45 8.72 -6.88
N ARG A 75 -1.69 8.96 -7.29
CA ARG A 75 -2.30 8.29 -8.45
C ARG A 75 -1.53 8.67 -9.72
N GLU A 76 -1.23 7.67 -10.54
CA GLU A 76 -0.76 7.90 -11.89
C GLU A 76 -1.97 8.26 -12.78
N PRO A 77 -1.93 9.37 -13.54
CA PRO A 77 -3.00 9.69 -14.48
C PRO A 77 -3.14 8.57 -15.52
N ALA A 78 -4.37 8.31 -15.96
CA ALA A 78 -4.60 7.39 -17.07
C ALA A 78 -3.76 7.85 -18.26
N ARG A 79 -2.79 7.03 -18.67
CA ARG A 79 -1.94 7.36 -19.81
C ARG A 79 -2.85 7.53 -21.02
N ALA A 80 -2.96 8.76 -21.54
CA ALA A 80 -3.60 8.97 -22.83
C ALA A 80 -2.83 8.12 -23.84
N ALA A 81 -3.50 7.15 -24.46
CA ALA A 81 -2.95 6.44 -25.59
C ALA A 81 -2.67 7.48 -26.69
N ALA A 82 -1.39 7.68 -27.00
CA ALA A 82 -0.95 8.49 -28.13
C ALA A 82 -1.09 7.69 -29.43
#